data_AF-A0A3M1HP69-F1
#
_entry.id   AF-A0A3M1HP69-F1
#
_cell.length_a   1.000
_cell.length_b   1.000
_cell.length_c   1.000
_cell.angle_alpha   90.00
_cell.angle_beta   90.00
_cell.angle_gamma   90.00
#
_symmetry.space_group_name_H-M   'P 1'
#
loop_
_entity.id
_entity.type
_entity.pdbx_description
1 polymer ?
#
loop_
_entity_poly.entity_id
_entity_poly.type
_entity_poly.pdbx_seq_one_letter_code
_entity_poly.pdbx_strand_id
1 'polypeptide(L)'
;PLAELAQPDRLRFWRELRRRMEQALPADTAAAPARGRDPAAEFDALEERLEDLFRDGYERIIFVIDDFDLVAAALERDDLHWLRSLVVRFREHFALVIASVDPIRKLTEEQTRGMVSPFYNVILDRRVGLLTAEDAAELVRRALSTVNARLVREELVDFLLQEAGRHPDLLRRACLHTMEVVETGVTNIDELQRALRADLRYDDHARFLFERLLERRTEAEKQVLMALALGQPVAEEDTVMHLARHLELVERRGDSYVPFANAFAHWLRTYSPPGVSEPTESQHAEEARPPALPPLVYDPHTRTVQIGDAPPKVLSALENKLLAYLLEREGEVCPPEDLLANVWPPGRGRAVVEKTINRLRGKIEPDSNRPVYLLSRYGQGYLLRNAVRKR
;
A
#
# COMPACT_ATOMS: atom_id res chain seq x y z
N PRO A 1 11.45 10.46 2.99
CA PRO A 1 10.78 9.69 1.91
C PRO A 1 10.84 10.45 0.59
N LEU A 2 11.32 9.82 -0.48
CA LEU A 2 11.38 10.46 -1.81
C LEU A 2 10.00 10.63 -2.45
N ALA A 3 8.96 9.98 -1.91
CA ALA A 3 7.55 10.18 -2.30
C ALA A 3 7.06 11.64 -2.17
N GLU A 4 7.77 12.50 -1.44
CA GLU A 4 7.48 13.94 -1.34
C GLU A 4 7.92 14.73 -2.60
N LEU A 5 8.70 14.12 -3.50
CA LEU A 5 9.13 14.73 -4.76
C LEU A 5 8.03 14.58 -5.83
N ALA A 6 7.34 15.68 -6.13
CA ALA A 6 6.24 15.69 -7.12
C ALA A 6 6.65 15.21 -8.53
N GLN A 7 7.93 15.35 -8.91
CA GLN A 7 8.54 14.79 -10.12
C GLN A 7 10.02 14.50 -9.84
N PRO A 8 10.55 13.33 -10.24
CA PRO A 8 11.96 12.99 -10.03
C PRO A 8 12.83 13.81 -10.98
N ASP A 9 13.66 14.68 -10.40
CA ASP A 9 14.62 15.53 -11.11
C ASP A 9 15.99 15.37 -10.43
N ARG A 10 17.04 15.21 -11.23
CA ARG A 10 18.42 14.98 -10.78
C ARG A 10 18.88 16.07 -9.82
N LEU A 11 18.62 17.32 -10.19
CA LEU A 11 19.02 18.48 -9.40
C LEU A 11 18.25 18.53 -8.07
N ARG A 12 16.95 18.24 -8.09
CA ARG A 12 16.15 18.12 -6.86
C ARG A 12 16.64 17.00 -5.95
N PHE A 13 17.05 15.85 -6.49
CA PHE A 13 17.58 14.74 -5.69
C PHE A 13 18.79 15.18 -4.86
N TRP A 14 19.81 15.76 -5.49
CA TRP A 14 21.02 16.22 -4.79
C TRP A 14 20.75 17.36 -3.80
N ARG A 15 19.90 18.32 -4.20
CA ARG A 15 19.45 19.38 -3.29
C ARG A 15 18.76 18.83 -2.06
N GLU A 16 17.89 17.84 -2.23
CA GLU A 16 17.12 17.25 -1.15
C GLU A 16 18.02 16.47 -0.20
N LEU A 17 19.00 15.71 -0.71
CA LEU A 17 19.99 15.03 0.14
C LEU A 17 20.73 16.01 1.04
N ARG A 18 21.30 17.09 0.47
CA ARG A 18 22.01 18.09 1.26
C ARG A 18 21.08 18.81 2.23
N ARG A 19 19.88 19.21 1.78
CA ARG A 19 18.89 19.89 2.62
C ARG A 19 18.51 19.04 3.84
N ARG A 20 18.29 17.74 3.66
CA ARG A 20 17.96 16.80 4.74
C ARG A 20 19.13 16.58 5.68
N MET A 21 20.35 16.51 5.16
CA MET A 21 21.56 16.44 5.97
C MET A 21 21.68 17.67 6.87
N GLU A 22 21.60 18.89 6.32
CA GLU A 22 21.67 20.13 7.11
C GLU A 22 20.55 20.22 8.16
N GLN A 23 19.34 19.74 7.84
CA GLN A 23 18.24 19.71 8.80
C GLN A 23 18.42 18.71 9.95
N ALA A 24 19.24 17.68 9.75
CA ALA A 24 19.56 16.71 10.79
C ALA A 24 20.68 17.19 11.73
N LEU A 25 21.42 18.24 11.34
CA LEU A 25 22.50 18.80 12.14
C LEU A 25 21.98 19.77 13.21
N PRO A 26 22.70 19.92 14.34
CA PRO A 26 22.44 20.97 15.32
C PRO A 26 22.47 22.37 14.69
N ALA A 27 21.62 23.28 15.20
CA ALA A 27 21.40 24.61 14.61
C ALA A 27 22.64 25.52 14.58
N ASP A 28 23.59 25.28 15.47
CA ASP A 28 24.89 25.96 15.54
C ASP A 28 25.92 25.42 14.54
N THR A 29 25.67 24.25 13.98
CA THR A 29 26.53 23.60 12.98
C THR A 29 26.07 23.91 11.55
N ALA A 30 24.83 24.38 11.36
CA ALA A 30 24.23 24.54 10.04
C ALA A 30 24.97 25.56 9.15
N ALA A 31 25.35 25.13 7.95
CA ALA A 31 26.02 25.99 6.98
C ALA A 31 25.02 26.89 6.23
N ALA A 32 25.49 28.02 5.69
CA ALA A 32 24.68 28.84 4.80
C ALA A 32 24.21 28.01 3.58
N PRO A 33 22.98 28.24 3.07
CA PRO A 33 22.46 27.42 1.98
C PRO A 33 23.27 27.64 0.71
N ALA A 34 24.13 26.68 0.37
CA ALA A 34 24.71 26.61 -0.96
C ALA A 34 23.57 26.43 -1.98
N ARG A 35 23.68 27.07 -3.15
CA ARG A 35 22.72 26.92 -4.25
C ARG A 35 23.49 26.51 -5.49
N GLY A 36 23.76 25.20 -5.58
CA GLY A 36 24.34 24.62 -6.78
C GLY A 36 23.39 24.88 -7.95
N ARG A 37 23.96 25.29 -9.09
CA ARG A 37 23.16 25.61 -10.28
C ARG A 37 22.78 24.35 -11.07
N ASP A 38 23.53 23.27 -10.87
CA ASP A 38 23.41 21.98 -11.52
C ASP A 38 23.72 20.83 -10.53
N PRO A 39 23.46 19.56 -10.91
CA PRO A 39 23.72 18.41 -10.05
C PRO A 39 25.18 18.28 -9.57
N ALA A 40 26.16 18.59 -10.42
CA ALA A 40 27.57 18.47 -10.06
C ALA A 40 27.95 19.46 -8.95
N ALA A 41 27.52 20.72 -9.07
CA ALA A 41 27.76 21.73 -8.03
C ALA A 41 27.04 21.41 -6.71
N GLU A 42 25.88 20.76 -6.75
CA GLU A 42 25.21 20.28 -5.52
C GLU A 42 25.95 19.09 -4.90
N PHE A 43 26.48 18.18 -5.72
CA PHE A 43 27.32 17.08 -5.27
C PHE A 43 28.62 17.56 -4.63
N ASP A 44 29.37 18.46 -5.29
CA ASP A 44 30.64 18.99 -4.79
C ASP A 44 30.44 19.69 -3.43
N ALA A 45 29.38 20.49 -3.31
CA ALA A 45 29.03 21.16 -2.05
C ALA A 45 28.61 20.17 -0.95
N LEU A 46 27.94 19.07 -1.31
CA LEU A 46 27.62 18.01 -0.37
C LEU A 46 28.89 17.27 0.09
N GLU A 47 29.79 16.98 -0.83
CA GLU A 47 31.04 16.27 -0.55
C GLU A 47 31.94 17.10 0.38
N GLU A 48 32.22 18.37 0.04
CA GLU A 48 33.00 19.29 0.88
C GLU A 48 32.41 19.38 2.29
N ARG A 49 31.08 19.45 2.36
CA ARG A 49 30.39 19.54 3.64
C ARG A 49 30.54 18.29 4.49
N LEU A 50 30.49 17.10 3.90
CA LEU A 50 30.75 15.85 4.62
C LEU A 50 32.18 15.84 5.18
N GLU A 51 33.16 16.34 4.42
CA GLU A 51 34.54 16.44 4.91
C GLU A 51 34.69 17.34 6.12
N ASP A 52 34.03 18.50 6.10
CA ASP A 52 34.02 19.43 7.23
C ASP A 52 33.39 18.78 8.46
N LEU A 53 32.25 18.10 8.30
CA LEU A 53 31.61 17.39 9.42
C LEU A 53 32.50 16.29 10.00
N PHE A 54 33.18 15.51 9.17
CA PHE A 54 34.12 14.50 9.65
C PHE A 54 35.33 15.13 10.36
N ARG A 55 35.81 16.29 9.87
CA ARG A 55 36.87 17.08 10.53
C ARG A 55 36.42 17.65 11.87
N ASP A 56 35.15 18.03 11.98
CA ASP A 56 34.52 18.56 13.19
C ASP A 56 34.17 17.46 14.22
N GLY A 57 34.49 16.20 13.92
CA GLY A 57 34.40 15.08 14.87
C GLY A 57 33.14 14.23 14.75
N TYR A 58 32.33 14.39 13.70
CA TYR A 58 31.21 13.50 13.45
C TYR A 58 31.73 12.10 13.08
N GLU A 59 31.53 11.12 13.97
CA GLU A 59 32.09 9.77 13.75
C GLU A 59 31.44 9.02 12.59
N ARG A 60 30.12 9.18 12.41
CA ARG A 60 29.35 8.50 11.37
C ARG A 60 28.19 9.34 10.85
N ILE A 61 28.04 9.37 9.53
CA ILE A 61 26.91 9.95 8.82
C ILE A 61 26.25 8.85 7.98
N ILE A 62 24.93 8.68 8.13
CA ILE A 62 24.18 7.63 7.44
C ILE A 62 23.07 8.29 6.63
N PHE A 63 23.08 8.06 5.32
CA PHE A 63 21.98 8.48 4.45
C PHE A 63 21.00 7.33 4.31
N VAL A 64 19.74 7.59 4.69
CA VAL A 64 18.63 6.64 4.50
C VAL A 64 17.75 7.17 3.38
N ILE A 65 17.77 6.46 2.25
CA ILE A 65 17.00 6.82 1.07
C ILE A 65 15.88 5.80 0.91
N ASP A 66 14.67 6.25 1.23
CA ASP A 66 13.44 5.46 1.08
C ASP A 66 12.74 5.75 -0.25
N ASP A 67 12.05 4.75 -0.80
CA ASP A 67 11.42 4.76 -2.12
C ASP A 67 12.38 5.11 -3.28
N PHE A 68 13.58 4.52 -3.31
CA PHE A 68 14.57 4.85 -4.33
C PHE A 68 14.11 4.52 -5.76
N ASP A 69 13.19 3.58 -5.95
CA ASP A 69 12.57 3.28 -7.25
C ASP A 69 11.98 4.54 -7.93
N LEU A 70 11.51 5.51 -7.14
CA LEU A 70 10.89 6.74 -7.65
C LEU A 70 11.88 7.68 -8.35
N VAL A 71 13.15 7.64 -7.95
CA VAL A 71 14.19 8.53 -8.48
C VAL A 71 15.22 7.81 -9.34
N ALA A 72 15.36 6.48 -9.20
CA ALA A 72 16.39 5.71 -9.89
C ALA A 72 16.39 5.92 -11.41
N ALA A 73 15.21 5.99 -12.03
CA ALA A 73 15.07 6.22 -13.47
C ALA A 73 15.49 7.63 -13.92
N ALA A 74 15.43 8.63 -13.03
CA ALA A 74 15.83 10.00 -13.34
C ALA A 74 17.35 10.22 -13.16
N LEU A 75 18.02 9.39 -12.37
CA LEU A 75 19.47 9.48 -12.17
C LEU A 75 20.22 9.01 -13.41
N GLU A 76 21.29 9.73 -13.73
CA GLU A 76 22.23 9.38 -14.79
C GLU A 76 23.45 8.65 -14.25
N ARG A 77 24.32 8.21 -15.17
CA ARG A 77 25.56 7.52 -14.85
C ARG A 77 26.43 8.29 -13.85
N ASP A 78 26.55 9.61 -14.03
CA ASP A 78 27.40 10.44 -13.17
C ASP A 78 26.85 10.50 -11.74
N ASP A 79 25.52 10.56 -11.57
CA ASP A 79 24.92 10.58 -10.24
C ASP A 79 25.19 9.27 -9.48
N LEU A 80 25.09 8.14 -10.18
CA LEU A 80 25.40 6.83 -9.60
C LEU A 80 26.89 6.70 -9.28
N HIS A 81 27.75 7.30 -10.10
CA HIS A 81 29.18 7.35 -9.84
C HIS A 81 29.50 8.21 -8.61
N TRP A 82 28.85 9.35 -8.44
CA TRP A 82 28.97 10.22 -7.27
C TRP A 82 28.45 9.56 -5.99
N LEU A 83 27.30 8.88 -6.02
CA LEU A 83 26.84 8.11 -4.86
C LEU A 83 27.83 7.00 -4.49
N ARG A 84 28.41 6.34 -5.50
CA ARG A 84 29.47 5.35 -5.29
C ARG A 84 30.72 5.99 -4.67
N SER A 85 31.14 7.16 -5.13
CA SER A 85 32.37 7.81 -4.65
C SER A 85 32.25 8.18 -3.17
N LEU A 86 31.09 8.66 -2.70
CA LEU A 86 30.85 8.92 -1.28
C LEU A 86 31.07 7.68 -0.41
N VAL A 87 30.48 6.55 -0.81
CA VAL A 87 30.61 5.27 -0.07
C VAL A 87 32.05 4.78 -0.05
N VAL A 88 32.78 4.93 -1.16
CA VAL A 88 34.18 4.46 -1.27
C VAL A 88 35.14 5.38 -0.52
N ARG A 89 35.02 6.70 -0.70
CA ARG A 89 35.91 7.73 -0.12
C ARG A 89 35.77 7.78 1.39
N PHE A 90 34.55 7.72 1.90
CA PHE A 90 34.25 7.88 3.32
C PHE A 90 33.87 6.57 4.00
N ARG A 91 34.35 5.42 3.52
CA ARG A 91 33.91 4.08 3.95
C ARG A 91 33.92 3.79 5.46
N GLU A 92 34.71 4.52 6.25
CA GLU A 92 34.82 4.36 7.71
C GLU A 92 33.81 5.24 8.48
N HIS A 93 33.31 6.30 7.85
CA HIS A 93 32.48 7.34 8.46
C HIS A 93 31.14 7.56 7.75
N PHE A 94 30.94 6.99 6.56
CA PHE A 94 29.73 7.17 5.75
C PHE A 94 29.09 5.83 5.40
N ALA A 95 27.77 5.76 5.54
CA ALA A 95 26.98 4.62 5.08
C ALA A 95 25.74 5.09 4.31
N LEU A 96 25.33 4.28 3.35
CA LEU A 96 24.14 4.49 2.55
C LEU A 96 23.19 3.31 2.73
N VAL A 97 21.98 3.59 3.21
CA VAL A 97 20.89 2.62 3.36
C VAL A 97 19.82 2.98 2.35
N ILE A 98 19.57 2.11 1.39
CA ILE A 98 18.56 2.32 0.36
C ILE A 98 17.44 1.30 0.54
N ALA A 99 16.21 1.80 0.61
CA ALA A 99 15.02 1.00 0.51
C ALA A 99 14.40 1.17 -0.88
N SER A 100 14.14 0.04 -1.53
CA SER A 100 13.50 -0.04 -2.83
C SER A 100 12.72 -1.35 -2.93
N VAL A 101 11.78 -1.40 -3.86
CA VAL A 101 11.01 -2.63 -4.08
C VAL A 101 11.73 -3.55 -5.06
N ASP A 102 12.34 -3.01 -6.11
CA ASP A 102 13.23 -3.77 -6.99
C ASP A 102 14.70 -3.66 -6.54
N PRO A 103 15.53 -4.70 -6.76
CA PRO A 103 16.97 -4.63 -6.45
C PRO A 103 17.66 -3.49 -7.19
N ILE A 104 18.64 -2.84 -6.55
CA ILE A 104 19.37 -1.70 -7.14
C ILE A 104 20.00 -2.02 -8.49
N ARG A 105 20.51 -3.25 -8.65
CA ARG A 105 21.05 -3.73 -9.94
C ARG A 105 20.03 -3.63 -11.06
N LYS A 106 18.77 -4.02 -10.81
CA LYS A 106 17.68 -3.95 -11.80
C LYS A 106 17.28 -2.49 -12.06
N LEU A 107 17.18 -1.68 -11.02
CA LEU A 107 16.80 -0.27 -11.14
C LEU A 107 17.81 0.59 -11.92
N THR A 108 19.08 0.20 -11.90
CA THR A 108 20.18 0.97 -12.51
C THR A 108 20.80 0.29 -13.73
N GLU A 109 20.16 -0.75 -14.28
CA GLU A 109 20.75 -1.59 -15.33
C GLU A 109 21.13 -0.80 -16.58
N GLU A 110 20.27 0.13 -17.01
CA GLU A 110 20.49 0.94 -18.20
C GLU A 110 21.68 1.90 -18.02
N GLN A 111 21.72 2.63 -16.91
CA GLN A 111 22.76 3.62 -16.60
C GLN A 111 24.13 2.97 -16.42
N THR A 112 24.14 1.74 -15.89
CA THR A 112 25.37 1.00 -15.52
C THR A 112 25.87 0.04 -16.60
N ARG A 113 25.17 -0.05 -17.74
CA ARG A 113 25.56 -0.95 -18.84
C ARG A 113 26.98 -0.66 -19.32
N GLY A 114 27.81 -1.70 -19.38
CA GLY A 114 29.20 -1.63 -19.83
C GLY A 114 30.20 -1.05 -18.82
N MET A 115 29.79 -0.77 -17.59
CA MET A 115 30.71 -0.30 -16.53
C MET A 115 31.48 -1.47 -15.90
N VAL A 116 32.77 -1.25 -15.62
CA VAL A 116 33.64 -2.23 -14.95
C VAL A 116 33.33 -2.33 -13.45
N SER A 117 32.97 -1.22 -12.80
CA SER A 117 32.59 -1.19 -11.38
C SER A 117 31.36 -0.31 -11.12
N PRO A 118 30.15 -0.82 -11.42
CA PRO A 118 28.88 -0.14 -11.16
C PRO A 118 28.64 0.28 -9.71
N PHE A 119 27.66 1.18 -9.50
CA PHE A 119 27.21 1.61 -8.17
C PHE A 119 26.74 0.44 -7.30
N TYR A 120 25.95 -0.48 -7.84
CA TYR A 120 25.45 -1.63 -7.08
C TYR A 120 26.55 -2.55 -6.52
N ASN A 121 27.81 -2.46 -6.99
CA ASN A 121 28.91 -3.26 -6.44
C ASN A 121 29.34 -2.84 -5.02
N VAL A 122 29.00 -1.63 -4.58
CA VAL A 122 29.26 -1.17 -3.19
C VAL A 122 28.06 -1.32 -2.27
N ILE A 123 26.96 -1.89 -2.77
CA ILE A 123 25.72 -2.07 -2.02
C ILE A 123 25.59 -3.54 -1.61
N LEU A 124 25.25 -3.77 -0.34
CA LEU A 124 24.89 -5.09 0.17
C LEU A 124 23.38 -5.27 0.09
N ASP A 125 22.92 -6.15 -0.80
CA ASP A 125 21.49 -6.43 -0.94
C ASP A 125 20.96 -7.23 0.26
N ARG A 126 19.95 -6.68 0.92
CA ARG A 126 19.18 -7.35 1.97
C ARG A 126 17.70 -7.33 1.61
N ARG A 127 17.16 -8.50 1.29
CA ARG A 127 15.74 -8.68 1.04
C ARG A 127 14.98 -8.75 2.36
N VAL A 128 14.00 -7.87 2.54
CA VAL A 128 13.03 -7.95 3.64
C VAL A 128 11.83 -8.76 3.14
N GLY A 129 11.68 -9.96 3.69
CA GLY A 129 10.58 -10.88 3.37
C GLY A 129 9.43 -10.80 4.37
N LEU A 130 8.55 -11.80 4.31
CA LEU A 130 7.53 -12.02 5.34
C LEU A 130 8.17 -12.28 6.71
N LEU A 131 7.45 -11.98 7.79
CA LEU A 131 7.87 -12.36 9.14
C LEU A 131 8.06 -13.87 9.25
N THR A 132 8.97 -14.33 10.11
CA THR A 132 9.03 -15.76 10.43
C THR A 132 7.72 -16.21 11.07
N ALA A 133 7.42 -17.51 11.04
CA ALA A 133 6.21 -18.03 11.68
C ALA A 133 6.18 -17.71 13.19
N GLU A 134 7.35 -17.75 13.83
CA GLU A 134 7.52 -17.42 15.25
C GLU A 134 7.28 -15.92 15.51
N ASP A 135 7.93 -15.03 14.75
CA ASP A 135 7.78 -13.58 14.91
C ASP A 135 6.34 -13.13 14.60
N ALA A 136 5.71 -13.72 13.59
CA ALA A 136 4.32 -13.44 13.23
C ALA A 136 3.36 -13.85 14.36
N ALA A 137 3.53 -15.05 14.91
CA ALA A 137 2.72 -15.51 16.04
C ALA A 137 2.94 -14.63 17.28
N GLU A 138 4.19 -14.28 17.58
CA GLU A 138 4.52 -13.42 18.72
C GLU A 138 3.96 -12.01 18.57
N LEU A 139 3.99 -11.43 17.36
CA LEU A 139 3.36 -10.15 17.08
C LEU A 139 1.86 -10.20 17.39
N VAL A 140 1.16 -11.24 16.92
CA VAL A 140 -0.27 -11.43 17.18
C VAL A 140 -0.53 -11.62 18.68
N ARG A 141 0.22 -12.50 19.36
CA ARG A 141 0.05 -12.72 20.81
C ARG A 141 0.22 -11.43 21.60
N ARG A 142 1.25 -10.64 21.30
CA ARG A 142 1.47 -9.33 21.92
C ARG A 142 0.30 -8.40 21.67
N ALA A 143 -0.15 -8.27 20.42
CA ALA A 143 -1.28 -7.41 20.07
C ALA A 143 -2.58 -7.84 20.76
N LEU A 144 -2.86 -9.14 20.87
CA LEU A 144 -4.05 -9.62 21.59
C LEU A 144 -3.95 -9.39 23.10
N SER A 145 -2.74 -9.52 23.67
CA SER A 145 -2.50 -9.33 25.10
C SER A 145 -2.78 -7.90 25.58
N THR A 146 -2.57 -6.90 24.72
CA THR A 146 -2.87 -5.48 25.05
C THR A 146 -4.36 -5.20 25.10
N VAL A 147 -5.18 -6.01 24.42
CA VAL A 147 -6.65 -5.91 24.42
C VAL A 147 -7.21 -6.63 25.62
N ASN A 148 -6.91 -7.94 25.71
CA ASN A 148 -7.39 -8.82 26.74
C ASN A 148 -6.58 -10.12 26.71
N ALA A 149 -5.84 -10.40 27.78
CA ALA A 149 -5.04 -11.62 27.91
C ALA A 149 -5.83 -12.92 27.68
N ARG A 150 -7.16 -12.94 27.90
CA ARG A 150 -8.02 -14.11 27.65
C ARG A 150 -8.23 -14.42 26.17
N LEU A 151 -7.92 -13.48 25.28
CA LEU A 151 -7.98 -13.65 23.83
C LEU A 151 -6.73 -14.33 23.26
N VAL A 152 -5.64 -14.40 24.03
CA VAL A 152 -4.39 -15.04 23.62
C VAL A 152 -4.59 -16.57 23.64
N ARG A 153 -5.27 -17.07 22.61
CA ARG A 153 -5.56 -18.48 22.39
C ARG A 153 -4.97 -18.89 21.06
N GLU A 154 -4.24 -20.00 21.03
CA GLU A 154 -3.55 -20.45 19.81
C GLU A 154 -4.51 -20.64 18.63
N GLU A 155 -5.75 -21.10 18.88
CA GLU A 155 -6.78 -21.19 17.84
C GLU A 155 -7.09 -19.84 17.14
N LEU A 156 -7.12 -18.73 17.89
CA LEU A 156 -7.32 -17.41 17.31
C LEU A 156 -6.06 -16.91 16.61
N VAL A 157 -4.88 -17.17 17.18
CA VAL A 157 -3.58 -16.82 16.58
C VAL A 157 -3.42 -17.51 15.23
N ASP A 158 -3.65 -18.82 15.18
CA ASP A 158 -3.59 -19.65 13.97
C ASP A 158 -4.59 -19.17 12.91
N PHE A 159 -5.81 -18.84 13.34
CA PHE A 159 -6.82 -18.27 12.45
C PHE A 159 -6.36 -16.95 11.81
N LEU A 160 -5.81 -16.01 12.61
CA LEU A 160 -5.34 -14.72 12.10
C LEU A 160 -4.15 -14.90 11.15
N LEU A 161 -3.22 -15.80 11.47
CA LEU A 161 -2.08 -16.14 10.60
C LEU A 161 -2.55 -16.77 9.29
N GLN A 162 -3.59 -17.61 9.30
CA GLN A 162 -4.14 -18.20 8.08
C GLN A 162 -4.89 -17.17 7.22
N GLU A 163 -5.67 -16.27 7.82
CA GLU A 163 -6.44 -15.27 7.06
C GLU A 163 -5.55 -14.15 6.51
N ALA A 164 -4.61 -13.63 7.30
CA ALA A 164 -3.78 -12.48 6.94
C ALA A 164 -2.39 -12.85 6.39
N GLY A 165 -1.94 -14.09 6.58
CA GLY A 165 -0.57 -14.50 6.27
C GLY A 165 0.46 -13.91 7.23
N ARG A 166 1.74 -13.93 6.85
CA ARG A 166 2.86 -13.41 7.66
C ARG A 166 3.32 -12.00 7.29
N HIS A 167 2.49 -11.27 6.54
CA HIS A 167 2.80 -9.90 6.13
C HIS A 167 2.54 -8.93 7.29
N PRO A 168 3.51 -8.10 7.72
CA PRO A 168 3.37 -7.24 8.89
C PRO A 168 2.12 -6.34 8.87
N ASP A 169 1.83 -5.71 7.74
CA ASP A 169 0.67 -4.81 7.65
C ASP A 169 -0.66 -5.57 7.68
N LEU A 170 -0.75 -6.74 7.05
CA LEU A 170 -1.98 -7.54 7.06
C LEU A 170 -2.24 -8.09 8.46
N LEU A 171 -1.20 -8.53 9.17
CA LEU A 171 -1.32 -8.98 10.56
C LEU A 171 -1.72 -7.84 11.49
N ARG A 172 -1.13 -6.66 11.32
CA ARG A 172 -1.53 -5.45 12.05
C ARG A 172 -3.02 -5.15 11.84
N ARG A 173 -3.52 -5.30 10.61
CA ARG A 173 -4.93 -5.08 10.26
C ARG A 173 -5.84 -6.14 10.87
N ALA A 174 -5.43 -7.39 10.83
CA ALA A 174 -6.12 -8.49 11.51
C ALA A 174 -6.23 -8.27 13.02
N CYS A 175 -5.15 -7.80 13.65
CA CYS A 175 -5.17 -7.42 15.06
C CYS A 175 -6.11 -6.24 15.31
N LEU A 176 -6.07 -5.19 14.48
CA LEU A 176 -6.95 -4.02 14.61
C LEU A 176 -8.43 -4.41 14.52
N HIS A 177 -8.83 -5.19 13.51
CA HIS A 177 -10.20 -5.69 13.41
C HIS A 177 -10.59 -6.55 14.61
N THR A 178 -9.65 -7.32 15.17
CA THR A 178 -9.90 -8.09 16.40
C THR A 178 -10.23 -7.16 17.57
N MET A 179 -9.50 -6.06 17.74
CA MET A 179 -9.83 -5.03 18.75
C MET A 179 -11.23 -4.48 18.55
N GLU A 180 -11.56 -4.11 17.31
CA GLU A 180 -12.85 -3.50 16.96
C GLU A 180 -14.03 -4.45 17.22
N VAL A 181 -13.89 -5.73 16.89
CA VAL A 181 -14.94 -6.72 17.13
C VAL A 181 -15.10 -6.98 18.63
N VAL A 182 -14.00 -7.06 19.39
CA VAL A 182 -14.04 -7.24 20.85
C VAL A 182 -14.70 -6.05 21.56
N GLU A 183 -14.47 -4.83 21.09
CA GLU A 183 -15.14 -3.62 21.62
C GLU A 183 -16.67 -3.67 21.47
N THR A 184 -17.20 -4.47 20.53
CA THR A 184 -18.65 -4.69 20.40
C THR A 184 -19.22 -5.69 21.42
N GLY A 185 -18.38 -6.27 22.28
CA GLY A 185 -18.75 -7.26 23.29
C GLY A 185 -18.65 -8.71 22.83
N VAL A 186 -18.24 -8.95 21.59
CA VAL A 186 -18.04 -10.31 21.05
C VAL A 186 -16.71 -10.85 21.55
N THR A 187 -16.76 -11.87 22.41
CA THR A 187 -15.55 -12.53 22.96
C THR A 187 -15.52 -14.04 22.72
N ASN A 188 -16.58 -14.60 22.11
CA ASN A 188 -16.62 -15.99 21.69
C ASN A 188 -15.73 -16.18 20.43
N ILE A 189 -14.87 -17.21 20.41
CA ILE A 189 -13.92 -17.41 19.31
C ILE A 189 -14.63 -17.62 17.97
N ASP A 190 -15.66 -18.47 17.90
CA ASP A 190 -16.35 -18.79 16.65
C ASP A 190 -17.04 -17.55 16.06
N GLU A 191 -17.61 -16.71 16.92
CA GLU A 191 -18.20 -15.43 16.54
C GLU A 191 -17.15 -14.42 16.09
N LEU A 192 -16.02 -14.33 16.80
CA LEU A 192 -14.87 -13.51 16.42
C LEU A 192 -14.36 -13.92 15.04
N GLN A 193 -14.04 -15.20 14.84
CA GLN A 193 -13.53 -15.70 13.57
C GLN A 193 -14.51 -15.40 12.42
N ARG A 194 -15.82 -15.58 12.63
CA ARG A 194 -16.84 -15.31 11.61
C ARG A 194 -16.87 -13.82 11.22
N ALA A 195 -16.84 -12.93 12.20
CA ALA A 195 -16.80 -11.48 11.95
C ALA A 195 -15.50 -11.08 11.22
N LEU A 196 -14.36 -11.55 11.73
CA LEU A 196 -13.04 -11.20 11.21
C LEU A 196 -12.79 -11.69 9.79
N ARG A 197 -13.34 -12.84 9.39
CA ARG A 197 -13.26 -13.30 7.98
C ARG A 197 -13.85 -12.27 7.02
N ALA A 198 -15.02 -11.71 7.36
CA ALA A 198 -15.65 -10.73 6.50
C ALA A 198 -14.83 -9.43 6.47
N ASP A 199 -14.43 -8.94 7.63
CA ASP A 199 -13.65 -7.69 7.73
C ASP A 199 -12.33 -7.81 6.97
N LEU A 200 -11.55 -8.88 7.16
CA LEU A 200 -10.25 -9.06 6.51
C LEU A 200 -10.32 -9.27 4.99
N ARG A 201 -11.35 -9.95 4.49
CA ARG A 201 -11.50 -10.27 3.06
C ARG A 201 -11.96 -9.08 2.22
N TYR A 202 -12.60 -8.11 2.86
CA TYR A 202 -13.15 -6.91 2.24
C TYR A 202 -12.49 -5.62 2.74
N ASP A 203 -11.34 -5.76 3.38
CA ASP A 203 -10.57 -4.64 3.92
C ASP A 203 -9.83 -3.90 2.79
N ASP A 204 -10.08 -2.59 2.71
CA ASP A 204 -9.75 -1.73 1.56
C ASP A 204 -8.25 -1.64 1.29
N HIS A 205 -7.42 -1.51 2.33
CA HIS A 205 -5.98 -1.49 2.14
C HIS A 205 -5.29 -2.86 2.10
N ALA A 206 -5.92 -3.96 2.57
CA ALA A 206 -5.45 -5.30 2.22
C ALA A 206 -5.62 -5.51 0.72
N ARG A 207 -6.77 -5.11 0.18
CA ARG A 207 -7.05 -5.11 -1.25
C ARG A 207 -6.04 -4.25 -2.04
N PHE A 208 -5.74 -3.03 -1.59
CA PHE A 208 -4.71 -2.20 -2.24
C PHE A 208 -3.34 -2.89 -2.27
N LEU A 209 -2.93 -3.52 -1.17
CA LEU A 209 -1.71 -4.32 -1.14
C LEU A 209 -1.77 -5.46 -2.16
N PHE A 210 -2.87 -6.21 -2.22
CA PHE A 210 -3.05 -7.32 -3.16
C PHE A 210 -3.00 -6.87 -4.62
N GLU A 211 -3.63 -5.74 -4.96
CA GLU A 211 -3.55 -5.13 -6.28
C GLU A 211 -2.10 -4.84 -6.67
N ARG A 212 -1.34 -4.17 -5.80
CA ARG A 212 0.08 -3.87 -6.06
C ARG A 212 0.96 -5.12 -6.17
N LEU A 213 0.69 -6.15 -5.36
CA LEU A 213 1.41 -7.42 -5.44
C LEU A 213 1.18 -8.09 -6.80
N LEU A 214 -0.07 -8.09 -7.28
CA LEU A 214 -0.46 -8.72 -8.54
C LEU A 214 -0.04 -7.91 -9.77
N GLU A 215 -0.12 -6.58 -9.74
CA GLU A 215 0.26 -5.69 -10.84
C GLU A 215 1.70 -5.92 -11.34
N ARG A 216 2.61 -6.23 -10.41
CA ARG A 216 4.04 -6.47 -10.71
C ARG A 216 4.32 -7.88 -11.22
N ARG A 217 3.30 -8.74 -11.31
CA ARG A 217 3.44 -10.11 -11.79
C ARG A 217 3.33 -10.19 -13.30
N THR A 218 4.12 -11.07 -13.88
CA THR A 218 3.96 -11.58 -15.25
C THR A 218 2.63 -12.31 -15.39
N GLU A 219 2.18 -12.49 -16.63
CA GLU A 219 0.89 -13.16 -16.90
C GLU A 219 0.91 -14.63 -16.44
N ALA A 220 2.02 -15.34 -16.64
CA ALA A 220 2.18 -16.72 -16.17
C ALA A 220 2.06 -16.80 -14.63
N GLU A 221 2.73 -15.92 -13.89
CA GLU A 221 2.61 -15.87 -12.42
C GLU A 221 1.17 -15.57 -11.97
N LYS A 222 0.46 -14.65 -12.65
CA LYS A 222 -0.94 -14.35 -12.34
C LYS A 222 -1.83 -15.57 -12.55
N GLN A 223 -1.66 -16.28 -13.67
CA GLN A 223 -2.43 -17.49 -13.97
C GLN A 223 -2.19 -18.58 -12.92
N VAL A 224 -0.93 -18.79 -12.52
CA VAL A 224 -0.58 -19.74 -11.44
C VAL A 224 -1.24 -19.32 -10.11
N LEU A 225 -1.15 -18.05 -9.71
CA LEU A 225 -1.79 -17.56 -8.48
C LEU A 225 -3.31 -17.78 -8.49
N MET A 226 -3.98 -17.50 -9.61
CA MET A 226 -5.42 -17.73 -9.77
C MET A 226 -5.79 -19.22 -9.68
N ALA A 227 -5.03 -20.09 -10.35
CA ALA A 227 -5.24 -21.54 -10.30
C ALA A 227 -5.10 -22.08 -8.87
N LEU A 228 -4.03 -21.68 -8.15
CA LEU A 228 -3.82 -22.07 -6.76
C LEU A 228 -4.93 -21.54 -5.83
N ALA A 229 -5.44 -20.32 -6.07
CA ALA A 229 -6.55 -19.75 -5.31
C ALA A 229 -7.88 -20.52 -5.50
N LEU A 230 -8.04 -21.19 -6.64
CA LEU A 230 -9.16 -22.07 -6.97
C LEU A 230 -8.93 -23.54 -6.56
N GLY A 231 -7.75 -23.87 -6.02
CA GLY A 231 -7.37 -25.25 -5.68
C GLY A 231 -7.14 -26.14 -6.90
N GLN A 232 -6.83 -25.55 -8.05
CA GLN A 232 -6.56 -26.28 -9.29
C GLN A 232 -5.11 -26.76 -9.34
N PRO A 233 -4.82 -27.92 -9.98
CA PRO A 233 -3.47 -28.36 -10.21
C PRO A 233 -2.73 -27.40 -11.15
N VAL A 234 -1.45 -27.15 -10.87
CA VAL A 234 -0.59 -26.28 -11.68
C VAL A 234 0.56 -27.10 -12.24
N ALA A 235 0.77 -27.03 -13.56
CA ALA A 235 1.85 -27.75 -14.24
C ALA A 235 3.20 -27.00 -14.23
N GLU A 236 3.18 -25.68 -14.06
CA GLU A 236 4.37 -24.83 -14.07
C GLU A 236 5.10 -24.83 -12.72
N GLU A 237 5.80 -25.91 -12.41
CA GLU A 237 6.53 -26.05 -11.14
C GLU A 237 7.55 -24.92 -10.91
N ASP A 238 8.29 -24.50 -11.95
CA ASP A 238 9.27 -23.42 -11.84
C ASP A 238 8.63 -22.08 -11.43
N THR A 239 7.46 -21.75 -12.00
CA THR A 239 6.69 -20.54 -11.65
C THR A 239 6.22 -20.61 -10.20
N VAL A 240 5.71 -21.77 -9.76
CA VAL A 240 5.29 -21.99 -8.37
C VAL A 240 6.48 -21.83 -7.41
N MET A 241 7.63 -22.41 -7.75
CA MET A 241 8.84 -22.31 -6.94
C MET A 241 9.38 -20.88 -6.88
N HIS A 242 9.27 -20.11 -7.98
CA HIS A 242 9.59 -18.70 -8.00
C HIS A 242 8.68 -17.89 -7.05
N LEU A 243 7.36 -18.09 -7.16
CA LEU A 243 6.37 -17.47 -6.29
C LEU A 243 6.59 -17.81 -4.80
N ALA A 244 7.00 -19.05 -4.50
CA ALA A 244 7.21 -19.50 -3.13
C ALA A 244 8.50 -18.96 -2.52
N ARG A 245 9.63 -19.04 -3.24
CA ARG A 245 10.96 -18.75 -2.68
C ARG A 245 11.40 -17.30 -2.89
N HIS A 246 11.07 -16.72 -4.03
CA HIS A 246 11.58 -15.39 -4.42
C HIS A 246 10.57 -14.27 -4.23
N LEU A 247 9.28 -14.59 -4.11
CA LEU A 247 8.22 -13.58 -3.94
C LEU A 247 7.42 -13.80 -2.66
N GLU A 248 7.45 -15.00 -2.09
CA GLU A 248 6.69 -15.38 -0.89
C GLU A 248 5.18 -15.13 -1.01
N LEU A 249 4.64 -15.24 -2.23
CA LEU A 249 3.20 -15.07 -2.51
C LEU A 249 2.41 -16.36 -2.37
N VAL A 250 3.10 -17.49 -2.27
CA VAL A 250 2.51 -18.81 -2.04
C VAL A 250 3.30 -19.56 -0.97
N GLU A 251 2.62 -20.44 -0.25
CA GLU A 251 3.20 -21.30 0.77
C GLU A 251 2.77 -22.75 0.58
N ARG A 252 3.63 -23.67 1.03
CA ARG A 252 3.32 -25.10 0.98
C ARG A 252 2.44 -25.48 2.17
N ARG A 253 1.26 -26.03 1.91
CA ARG A 253 0.37 -26.62 2.91
C ARG A 253 0.12 -28.09 2.55
N GLY A 254 0.78 -28.99 3.27
CA GLY A 254 0.78 -30.42 2.93
C GLY A 254 1.42 -30.68 1.57
N ASP A 255 0.67 -31.31 0.67
CA ASP A 255 1.14 -31.68 -0.67
C ASP A 255 0.84 -30.63 -1.75
N SER A 256 0.19 -29.52 -1.40
CA SER A 256 -0.14 -28.44 -2.35
C SER A 256 0.45 -27.10 -1.93
N TYR A 257 0.53 -26.19 -2.90
CA TYR A 257 0.80 -24.78 -2.67
C TYR A 257 -0.52 -24.01 -2.62
N VAL A 258 -0.57 -22.99 -1.77
CA VAL A 258 -1.70 -22.07 -1.66
C VAL A 258 -1.19 -20.63 -1.60
N PRO A 259 -2.01 -19.61 -1.95
CA PRO A 259 -1.65 -18.23 -1.71
C PRO A 259 -1.32 -17.98 -0.23
N PHE A 260 -0.37 -17.08 0.05
CA PHE A 260 0.22 -16.87 1.38
C PHE A 260 -0.78 -16.44 2.48
N ALA A 261 -2.00 -16.06 2.11
CA ALA A 261 -3.07 -15.62 3.01
C ALA A 261 -4.44 -16.00 2.44
N ASN A 262 -5.40 -16.43 3.28
CA ASN A 262 -6.74 -16.76 2.80
C ASN A 262 -7.48 -15.51 2.29
N ALA A 263 -7.23 -14.33 2.86
CA ALA A 263 -7.77 -13.07 2.35
C ALA A 263 -7.26 -12.77 0.93
N PHE A 264 -5.99 -13.03 0.66
CA PHE A 264 -5.41 -12.90 -0.68
C PHE A 264 -6.00 -13.93 -1.65
N ALA A 265 -6.12 -15.19 -1.23
CA ALA A 265 -6.76 -16.23 -2.04
C ALA A 265 -8.22 -15.89 -2.36
N HIS A 266 -8.97 -15.35 -1.39
CA HIS A 266 -10.33 -14.89 -1.60
C HIS A 266 -10.37 -13.76 -2.62
N TRP A 267 -9.53 -12.74 -2.45
CA TRP A 267 -9.44 -11.64 -3.38
C TRP A 267 -9.13 -12.11 -4.81
N LEU A 268 -8.15 -13.02 -4.99
CA LEU A 268 -7.80 -13.61 -6.29
C LEU A 268 -8.99 -14.29 -6.99
N ARG A 269 -9.85 -15.01 -6.25
CA ARG A 269 -11.05 -15.65 -6.81
C ARG A 269 -12.10 -14.66 -7.30
N THR A 270 -12.14 -13.48 -6.68
CA THR A 270 -13.07 -12.39 -7.03
C THR A 270 -12.45 -11.37 -7.97
N TYR A 271 -11.14 -11.47 -8.21
CA TYR A 271 -10.42 -10.55 -9.06
C TYR A 271 -10.74 -10.84 -10.53
N SER A 272 -11.04 -9.78 -11.26
CA SER A 272 -11.19 -9.80 -12.72
C SER A 272 -10.34 -8.65 -13.24
N PRO A 273 -9.41 -8.88 -14.17
CA PRO A 273 -8.48 -7.85 -14.58
C PRO A 273 -9.23 -6.64 -15.16
N PRO A 274 -8.84 -5.40 -14.83
CA PRO A 274 -9.36 -4.24 -15.54
C PRO A 274 -8.96 -4.33 -17.02
N GLY A 275 -9.94 -4.39 -17.92
CA GLY A 275 -9.73 -4.41 -19.38
C GLY A 275 -9.82 -5.78 -20.07
N VAL A 276 -10.11 -6.87 -19.35
CA VAL A 276 -10.56 -8.12 -19.98
C VAL A 276 -12.04 -7.96 -20.28
N SER A 277 -12.33 -7.53 -21.50
CA SER A 277 -13.66 -7.59 -22.11
C SER A 277 -14.19 -9.01 -21.98
N GLU A 278 -15.49 -9.14 -21.67
CA GLU A 278 -16.24 -10.38 -21.82
C GLU A 278 -15.93 -11.01 -23.20
N PRO A 279 -15.86 -12.36 -23.28
CA PRO A 279 -15.41 -13.05 -24.48
C PRO A 279 -16.27 -12.66 -25.69
N THR A 280 -15.59 -12.04 -26.66
CA THR A 280 -15.88 -11.93 -28.09
C THR A 280 -17.23 -12.51 -28.54
N GLU A 281 -18.26 -11.67 -28.61
CA GLU A 281 -19.25 -11.81 -29.68
C GLU A 281 -18.82 -10.95 -30.86
N SER A 282 -18.69 -11.66 -31.97
CA SER A 282 -18.18 -11.22 -33.26
C SER A 282 -18.87 -9.99 -33.80
N GLN A 283 -18.06 -9.09 -34.38
CA GLN A 283 -18.31 -8.39 -35.64
C GLN A 283 -19.77 -8.00 -35.87
N HIS A 284 -20.19 -6.81 -35.39
CA HIS A 284 -21.14 -5.88 -36.00
C HIS A 284 -21.61 -4.87 -34.92
N ALA A 285 -20.97 -3.70 -34.83
CA ALA A 285 -21.59 -2.42 -34.47
C ALA A 285 -20.51 -1.36 -34.23
N GLU A 286 -20.33 -0.47 -35.21
CA GLU A 286 -20.05 0.93 -34.94
C GLU A 286 -21.08 1.47 -33.93
N GLU A 287 -20.64 2.34 -33.02
CA GLU A 287 -21.44 3.09 -32.03
C GLU A 287 -21.90 2.35 -30.76
N ALA A 288 -21.04 2.32 -29.73
CA ALA A 288 -21.50 2.32 -28.34
C ALA A 288 -20.48 3.00 -27.42
N ARG A 289 -20.74 4.27 -27.08
CA ARG A 289 -20.17 4.94 -25.89
C ARG A 289 -20.49 4.04 -24.68
N PRO A 290 -19.57 3.82 -23.72
CA PRO A 290 -19.90 3.04 -22.52
C PRO A 290 -21.17 3.62 -21.89
N PRO A 291 -22.13 2.79 -21.45
CA PRO A 291 -23.39 3.28 -20.92
C PRO A 291 -23.11 4.26 -19.79
N ALA A 292 -23.73 5.44 -19.88
CA ALA A 292 -23.63 6.44 -18.82
C ALA A 292 -24.07 5.79 -17.50
N LEU A 293 -23.23 5.85 -16.47
CA LEU A 293 -23.59 5.36 -15.14
C LEU A 293 -24.91 6.04 -14.74
N PRO A 294 -25.96 5.29 -14.34
CA PRO A 294 -27.19 5.90 -13.87
C PRO A 294 -26.89 6.74 -12.63
N PRO A 295 -27.48 7.95 -12.48
CA PRO A 295 -27.18 8.79 -11.34
C PRO A 295 -27.68 8.13 -10.05
N LEU A 296 -26.87 8.24 -9.00
CA LEU A 296 -27.28 7.91 -7.64
C LEU A 296 -28.20 9.02 -7.14
N VAL A 297 -29.48 8.75 -6.97
CA VAL A 297 -30.48 9.71 -6.50
C VAL A 297 -30.64 9.57 -4.98
N TYR A 298 -30.29 10.62 -4.26
CA TYR A 298 -30.42 10.71 -2.80
C TYR A 298 -31.66 11.53 -2.41
N ASP A 299 -32.54 10.95 -1.58
CA ASP A 299 -33.70 11.64 -1.00
C ASP A 299 -33.45 11.94 0.49
N PRO A 300 -33.26 13.22 0.86
CA PRO A 300 -32.97 13.62 2.24
C PRO A 300 -34.17 13.47 3.19
N HIS A 301 -35.41 13.49 2.68
CA HIS A 301 -36.62 13.42 3.52
C HIS A 301 -36.84 11.98 4.00
N THR A 302 -36.66 11.02 3.09
CA THR A 302 -36.85 9.60 3.39
C THR A 302 -35.55 8.90 3.80
N ARG A 303 -34.40 9.57 3.69
CA ARG A 303 -33.05 9.00 3.90
C ARG A 303 -32.82 7.78 3.03
N THR A 304 -33.27 7.85 1.79
CA THR A 304 -33.13 6.75 0.83
C THR A 304 -32.18 7.11 -0.30
N VAL A 305 -31.57 6.08 -0.87
CA VAL A 305 -30.74 6.16 -2.07
C VAL A 305 -31.25 5.19 -3.11
N GLN A 306 -31.30 5.63 -4.36
CA GLN A 306 -31.78 4.85 -5.50
C GLN A 306 -30.83 5.01 -6.68
N ILE A 307 -30.60 3.94 -7.44
CA ILE A 307 -29.73 3.94 -8.63
C ILE A 307 -30.55 3.39 -9.78
N GLY A 308 -30.79 4.21 -10.81
CA GLY A 308 -31.71 3.88 -11.89
C GLY A 308 -33.08 3.44 -11.35
N ASP A 309 -33.59 2.33 -11.87
CA ASP A 309 -34.90 1.77 -11.50
C ASP A 309 -34.85 0.79 -10.30
N ALA A 310 -33.69 0.65 -9.64
CA ALA A 310 -33.58 -0.21 -8.47
C ALA A 310 -34.43 0.30 -7.29
N PRO A 311 -34.94 -0.59 -6.41
CA PRO A 311 -35.71 -0.14 -5.26
C PRO A 311 -34.87 0.75 -4.32
N PRO A 312 -35.45 1.83 -3.76
CA PRO A 312 -34.73 2.72 -2.87
C PRO A 312 -34.29 1.99 -1.60
N LYS A 313 -33.01 2.14 -1.25
CA LYS A 313 -32.41 1.56 -0.04
C LYS A 313 -32.36 2.60 1.07
N VAL A 314 -32.79 2.22 2.27
CA VAL A 314 -32.78 3.10 3.45
C VAL A 314 -31.38 3.20 4.04
N LEU A 315 -30.94 4.43 4.32
CA LEU A 315 -29.69 4.74 5.00
C LEU A 315 -29.92 4.86 6.51
N SER A 316 -28.98 4.34 7.29
CA SER A 316 -28.90 4.63 8.72
C SER A 316 -28.60 6.12 8.94
N ALA A 317 -28.81 6.62 10.17
CA ALA A 317 -28.53 8.03 10.48
C ALA A 317 -27.09 8.46 10.15
N LEU A 318 -26.13 7.55 10.34
CA LEU A 318 -24.71 7.83 10.10
C LEU A 318 -24.34 7.74 8.62
N GLU A 319 -24.81 6.69 7.91
CA GLU A 319 -24.64 6.59 6.46
C GLU A 319 -25.29 7.78 5.74
N ASN A 320 -26.44 8.24 6.24
CA ASN A 320 -27.13 9.41 5.72
C ASN A 320 -26.31 10.69 5.89
N LYS A 321 -25.73 10.91 7.08
CA LYS A 321 -24.84 12.07 7.31
C LYS A 321 -23.59 12.00 6.43
N LEU A 322 -22.98 10.82 6.33
CA LEU A 322 -21.80 10.60 5.50
C LEU A 322 -22.08 10.87 4.02
N LEU A 323 -23.15 10.29 3.48
CA LEU A 323 -23.53 10.49 2.08
C LEU A 323 -23.88 11.96 1.82
N ALA A 324 -24.61 12.63 2.72
CA ALA A 324 -24.92 14.05 2.57
C ALA A 324 -23.66 14.92 2.54
N TYR A 325 -22.69 14.67 3.42
CA TYR A 325 -21.42 15.40 3.45
C TYR A 325 -20.61 15.23 2.15
N LEU A 326 -20.55 13.99 1.65
CA LEU A 326 -19.86 13.66 0.40
C LEU A 326 -20.57 14.22 -0.83
N LEU A 327 -21.91 14.27 -0.82
CA LEU A 327 -22.73 14.79 -1.91
C LEU A 327 -22.59 16.30 -2.09
N GLU A 328 -22.41 17.04 -0.99
CA GLU A 328 -22.10 18.47 -1.05
C GLU A 328 -20.74 18.77 -1.70
N ARG A 329 -19.87 17.76 -1.75
CA ARG A 329 -18.49 17.82 -2.26
C ARG A 329 -18.29 16.81 -3.38
N GLU A 330 -19.33 16.59 -4.18
CA GLU A 330 -19.27 15.64 -5.28
C GLU A 330 -18.11 16.00 -6.23
N GLY A 331 -17.28 15.00 -6.55
CA GLY A 331 -16.09 15.17 -7.38
C GLY A 331 -14.84 15.63 -6.61
N GLU A 332 -14.96 15.98 -5.33
CA GLU A 332 -13.83 16.35 -4.48
C GLU A 332 -13.37 15.17 -3.61
N VAL A 333 -12.07 15.14 -3.31
CA VAL A 333 -11.50 14.14 -2.38
C VAL A 333 -11.68 14.65 -0.96
N CYS A 334 -12.39 13.88 -0.14
CA CYS A 334 -12.64 14.15 1.27
C CYS A 334 -11.69 13.32 2.15
N PRO A 335 -10.72 13.95 2.85
CA PRO A 335 -9.82 13.27 3.76
C PRO A 335 -10.53 12.59 4.93
N PRO A 336 -10.03 11.47 5.46
CA PRO A 336 -10.64 10.79 6.60
C PRO A 336 -10.73 11.66 7.85
N GLU A 337 -9.79 12.58 8.05
CA GLU A 337 -9.75 13.53 9.15
C GLU A 337 -10.92 14.53 9.07
N ASP A 338 -11.21 15.03 7.87
CA ASP A 338 -12.35 15.92 7.61
C ASP A 338 -13.69 15.18 7.77
N LEU A 339 -13.75 13.93 7.28
CA LEU A 339 -14.92 13.09 7.46
C LEU A 339 -15.20 12.85 8.95
N LEU A 340 -14.16 12.50 9.74
CA LEU A 340 -14.27 12.32 11.19
C LEU A 340 -14.82 13.57 11.88
N ALA A 341 -14.25 14.74 11.58
CA ALA A 341 -14.61 15.99 12.23
C ALA A 341 -16.06 16.44 11.93
N ASN A 342 -16.59 16.11 10.75
CA ASN A 342 -17.87 16.65 10.29
C ASN A 342 -19.04 15.65 10.37
N VAL A 343 -18.78 14.34 10.36
CA VAL A 343 -19.84 13.31 10.33
C VAL A 343 -20.00 12.63 11.69
N TRP A 344 -18.93 12.51 12.48
CA TRP A 344 -18.92 11.82 13.78
C TRP A 344 -18.78 12.78 14.97
N PRO A 345 -19.23 12.38 16.17
CA PRO A 345 -18.84 13.05 17.40
C PRO A 345 -17.32 13.01 17.62
N PRO A 346 -16.74 14.00 18.31
CA PRO A 346 -15.31 14.04 18.59
C PRO A 346 -14.83 12.80 19.38
N GLY A 347 -13.57 12.42 19.16
CA GLY A 347 -12.93 11.26 19.81
C GLY A 347 -13.10 9.92 19.08
N ARG A 348 -13.67 9.90 17.87
CA ARG A 348 -13.73 8.70 17.02
C ARG A 348 -12.47 8.57 16.17
N GLY A 349 -11.99 7.32 16.02
CA GLY A 349 -10.83 6.99 15.20
C GLY A 349 -11.18 6.68 13.74
N ARG A 350 -10.17 6.70 12.88
CA ARG A 350 -10.26 6.53 11.41
C ARG A 350 -10.96 5.23 10.97
N ALA A 351 -10.84 4.16 11.75
CA ALA A 351 -11.53 2.89 11.53
C ALA A 351 -13.06 3.03 11.35
N VAL A 352 -13.70 3.95 12.09
CA VAL A 352 -15.15 4.13 12.02
C VAL A 352 -15.58 4.72 10.66
N VAL A 353 -14.71 5.54 10.06
CA VAL A 353 -14.92 6.06 8.70
C VAL A 353 -14.92 4.91 7.71
N GLU A 354 -13.87 4.10 7.72
CA GLU A 354 -13.69 2.95 6.82
C GLU A 354 -14.89 2.00 6.89
N LYS A 355 -15.34 1.63 8.10
CA LYS A 355 -16.51 0.76 8.30
C LYS A 355 -17.79 1.37 7.71
N THR A 356 -17.99 2.67 7.90
CA THR A 356 -19.21 3.33 7.43
C THR A 356 -19.18 3.53 5.91
N ILE A 357 -18.01 3.79 5.32
CA ILE A 357 -17.79 3.80 3.88
C ILE A 357 -18.15 2.42 3.30
N ASN A 358 -17.65 1.33 3.88
CA ASN A 358 -17.93 -0.02 3.39
C ASN A 358 -19.42 -0.40 3.50
N ARG A 359 -20.09 -0.03 4.60
CA ARG A 359 -21.54 -0.22 4.73
C ARG A 359 -22.33 0.60 3.72
N LEU A 360 -21.91 1.85 3.48
CA LEU A 360 -22.51 2.70 2.47
C LEU A 360 -22.32 2.11 1.07
N ARG A 361 -21.12 1.62 0.73
CA ARG A 361 -20.84 0.91 -0.53
C ARG A 361 -21.70 -0.33 -0.70
N GLY A 362 -21.95 -1.10 0.36
CA GLY A 362 -22.91 -2.22 0.36
C GLY A 362 -24.32 -1.82 -0.13
N LYS A 363 -24.68 -0.55 0.02
CA LYS A 363 -25.98 -0.01 -0.40
C LYS A 363 -25.89 0.64 -1.77
N ILE A 364 -24.84 1.40 -2.06
CA ILE A 364 -24.78 2.26 -3.24
C ILE A 364 -23.95 1.71 -4.39
N GLU A 365 -23.14 0.69 -4.18
CA GLU A 365 -22.35 0.11 -5.27
C GLU A 365 -23.06 -1.11 -5.87
N PRO A 366 -23.02 -1.29 -7.20
CA PRO A 366 -23.41 -2.56 -7.83
C PRO A 366 -22.57 -3.72 -7.32
N ASP A 367 -21.27 -3.47 -7.16
CA ASP A 367 -20.31 -4.33 -6.46
C ASP A 367 -19.50 -3.47 -5.50
N SER A 368 -19.63 -3.72 -4.19
CA SER A 368 -18.88 -2.98 -3.17
C SER A 368 -17.37 -3.19 -3.29
N ASN A 369 -16.94 -4.27 -3.94
CA ASN A 369 -15.55 -4.55 -4.27
C ASN A 369 -15.12 -3.90 -5.59
N ARG A 370 -15.97 -3.17 -6.29
CA ARG A 370 -15.57 -2.38 -7.46
C ARG A 370 -16.32 -1.07 -7.41
N PRO A 371 -16.01 -0.22 -6.41
CA PRO A 371 -16.78 0.98 -6.23
C PRO A 371 -16.66 1.87 -7.47
N VAL A 372 -17.81 2.29 -8.00
CA VAL A 372 -17.92 3.21 -9.14
C VAL A 372 -18.54 4.53 -8.73
N TYR A 373 -19.23 4.63 -7.59
CA TYR A 373 -19.79 5.89 -7.08
C TYR A 373 -18.92 6.51 -5.97
N LEU A 374 -18.46 5.71 -5.00
CA LEU A 374 -17.70 6.14 -3.82
C LEU A 374 -16.29 5.54 -3.84
N LEU A 375 -15.35 6.29 -4.43
CA LEU A 375 -13.99 5.86 -4.72
C LEU A 375 -13.03 6.12 -3.55
N SER A 376 -12.07 5.21 -3.34
CA SER A 376 -10.93 5.45 -2.44
C SER A 376 -9.76 6.07 -3.23
N ARG A 377 -9.18 7.15 -2.72
CA ARG A 377 -7.91 7.74 -3.18
C ARG A 377 -6.85 7.48 -2.12
N TYR A 378 -5.94 6.56 -2.41
CA TYR A 378 -4.92 6.12 -1.46
C TYR A 378 -4.13 7.31 -0.88
N GLY A 379 -3.98 7.33 0.43
CA GLY A 379 -3.31 8.42 1.17
C GLY A 379 -4.06 9.75 1.21
N GLN A 380 -5.17 9.92 0.48
CA GLN A 380 -5.87 11.20 0.33
C GLN A 380 -7.29 11.20 0.88
N GLY A 381 -8.06 10.12 0.74
CA GLY A 381 -9.43 10.04 1.27
C GLY A 381 -10.44 9.42 0.31
N TYR A 382 -11.69 9.88 0.37
CA TYR A 382 -12.81 9.30 -0.39
C TYR A 382 -13.47 10.33 -1.29
N LEU A 383 -13.93 9.90 -2.46
CA LEU A 383 -14.56 10.76 -3.45
C LEU A 383 -15.88 10.15 -3.90
N LEU A 384 -16.95 10.94 -3.84
CA LEU A 384 -18.26 10.57 -4.39
C LEU A 384 -18.42 11.19 -5.78
N ARG A 385 -18.98 10.45 -6.74
CA ARG A 385 -19.30 10.95 -8.08
C ARG A 385 -20.62 10.40 -8.59
N ASN A 386 -21.17 11.09 -9.59
CA ASN A 386 -22.38 10.75 -10.30
C ASN A 386 -23.59 10.58 -9.36
N ALA A 387 -23.73 11.53 -8.43
CA ALA A 387 -24.73 11.49 -7.37
C ALA A 387 -25.52 12.81 -7.34
N VAL A 388 -26.85 12.73 -7.30
CA VAL A 388 -27.74 13.89 -7.34
C VAL A 388 -28.71 13.89 -6.18
N ARG A 389 -28.99 15.07 -5.64
CA ARG A 389 -30.00 15.26 -4.58
C ARG A 389 -31.38 15.45 -5.21
N LYS A 390 -32.36 14.66 -4.76
CA LYS A 390 -33.77 14.85 -5.12
C LYS A 390 -34.25 16.18 -4.52
N ARG A 391 -34.77 17.06 -5.38
CA ARG A 391 -35.29 18.38 -4.99
C ARG A 391 -36.59 18.27 -4.20
#